data_AF-A0A524KN69-F1
#
_entry.id   AF-A0A524KN69-F1
#
_cell.length_a   1.000
_cell.length_b   1.000
_cell.length_c   1.000
_cell.angle_alpha   90.00
_cell.angle_beta   90.00
_cell.angle_gamma   90.00
#
_symmetry.space_group_name_H-M   'P 1'
#
loop_
_entity.id
_entity.type
_entity.pdbx_description
1 polymer ?
#
loop_
_entity_poly.entity_id
_entity_poly.type
_entity_poly.pdbx_seq_one_letter_code
_entity_poly.pdbx_strand_id
1 'polypeptide(L)'
;ASGAGFTTAQVLARRLQRHFTGNPHFEGLPKKFKIAVETSERSGRHLIQDVGLVLTGCAEGIDLYDVWIAGGLGREPRPGFRLREGVPAPELLSLIEAIVRTYAKHAPAPKRLKFLAASHGENGLRELIAAELGETPKDFPLPASDVSLTPAPAAAPLEVPVFAGEMPASQLRRLATLARAEAGGALVVSCDQNILFYPVDGAARERLIAALASSSLNGSGREAQVTFRICPGDHECRMGLSATRDLAREALAAMSDQAAGLSWAISGCPNACSQPQLADIGIITRKRQRDAAGTLQPRFELLRRSDSGFATTITDDLDQSALLAAITAL
;
A
#
# COMPACT_ATOMS: atom_id res chain seq x y z
N ALA A 1 11.37 -4.68 6.47
CA ALA A 1 11.48 -6.16 6.39
C ALA A 1 12.96 -6.53 6.43
N SER A 2 13.32 -7.72 6.95
CA SER A 2 14.65 -8.27 6.69
C SER A 2 14.83 -8.49 5.19
N GLY A 3 16.08 -8.47 4.72
CA GLY A 3 16.40 -8.66 3.30
C GLY A 3 15.81 -9.95 2.72
N ALA A 4 15.94 -11.06 3.45
CA ALA A 4 15.43 -12.37 3.04
C ALA A 4 13.91 -12.41 2.88
N GLY A 5 13.15 -11.81 3.82
CA GLY A 5 11.68 -11.79 3.73
C GLY A 5 11.18 -11.02 2.51
N PHE A 6 11.87 -9.94 2.11
CA PHE A 6 11.50 -9.17 0.93
C PHE A 6 11.64 -9.98 -0.36
N THR A 7 12.73 -10.74 -0.54
CA THR A 7 12.90 -11.61 -1.71
C THR A 7 11.78 -12.63 -1.81
N THR A 8 11.46 -13.32 -0.72
CA THR A 8 10.35 -14.29 -0.67
C THR A 8 9.02 -13.64 -1.07
N ALA A 9 8.69 -12.50 -0.48
CA ALA A 9 7.45 -11.78 -0.77
C ALA A 9 7.39 -11.28 -2.23
N GLN A 10 8.49 -10.74 -2.76
CA GLN A 10 8.59 -10.26 -4.14
C GLN A 10 8.36 -11.40 -5.13
N VAL A 11 9.01 -12.55 -4.90
CA VAL A 11 8.91 -13.71 -5.78
C VAL A 11 7.47 -14.23 -5.81
N LEU A 12 6.81 -14.37 -4.65
CA LEU A 12 5.41 -14.78 -4.60
C LEU A 12 4.49 -13.76 -5.29
N ALA A 13 4.66 -12.46 -5.00
CA ALA A 13 3.87 -11.40 -5.63
C ALA A 13 3.97 -11.42 -7.16
N ARG A 14 5.17 -11.64 -7.72
CA ARG A 14 5.35 -11.75 -9.18
C ARG A 14 4.74 -13.01 -9.77
N ARG A 15 4.78 -14.15 -9.07
CA ARG A 15 4.09 -15.37 -9.52
C ARG A 15 2.58 -15.14 -9.60
N LEU A 16 1.99 -14.56 -8.56
CA LEU A 16 0.57 -14.21 -8.53
C LEU A 16 0.24 -13.21 -9.65
N GLN A 17 1.07 -12.19 -9.85
CA GLN A 17 0.89 -11.23 -10.94
C GLN A 17 0.86 -11.92 -12.31
N ARG A 18 1.83 -12.80 -12.61
CA ARG A 18 1.91 -13.54 -13.88
C ARG A 18 0.71 -14.47 -14.09
N HIS A 19 0.16 -15.05 -13.02
CA HIS A 19 -0.98 -15.95 -13.09
C HIS A 19 -2.31 -15.23 -13.37
N PHE A 20 -2.56 -14.14 -12.66
CA PHE A 20 -3.86 -13.45 -12.69
C PHE A 20 -3.94 -12.35 -13.75
N THR A 21 -2.85 -11.64 -14.04
CA THR A 21 -2.90 -10.45 -14.90
C THR A 21 -2.97 -10.84 -16.37
N GLY A 22 -3.98 -10.33 -17.09
CA GLY A 22 -4.18 -10.61 -18.52
C GLY A 22 -4.65 -12.03 -18.81
N ASN A 23 -5.15 -12.74 -17.80
CA ASN A 23 -5.75 -14.06 -17.94
C ASN A 23 -7.29 -13.92 -17.99
N PRO A 24 -7.94 -14.26 -19.12
CA PRO A 24 -9.39 -14.10 -19.30
C PRO A 24 -10.25 -14.82 -18.26
N HIS A 25 -9.75 -15.88 -17.62
CA HIS A 25 -10.48 -16.62 -16.58
C HIS A 25 -10.71 -15.80 -15.31
N PHE A 26 -9.92 -14.74 -15.08
CA PHE A 26 -9.99 -13.90 -13.89
C PHE A 26 -10.40 -12.45 -14.21
N GLU A 27 -10.89 -12.21 -15.43
CA GLU A 27 -11.47 -10.94 -15.85
C GLU A 27 -12.97 -10.86 -15.52
N GLY A 28 -13.60 -9.70 -15.74
CA GLY A 28 -15.04 -9.53 -15.54
C GLY A 28 -15.51 -9.48 -14.08
N LEU A 29 -14.59 -9.33 -13.12
CA LEU A 29 -14.95 -9.26 -11.69
C LEU A 29 -15.89 -8.07 -11.38
N PRO A 30 -16.79 -8.20 -10.37
CA PRO A 30 -17.77 -7.16 -10.03
C PRO A 30 -17.14 -5.78 -9.75
N LYS A 31 -15.92 -5.75 -9.21
CA LYS A 31 -15.12 -4.56 -8.96
C LYS A 31 -13.64 -4.94 -8.86
N LYS A 32 -12.76 -3.95 -8.63
CA LYS A 32 -11.32 -4.16 -8.42
C LYS A 32 -11.06 -5.23 -7.36
N PHE A 33 -10.06 -6.08 -7.60
CA PHE A 33 -9.61 -7.11 -6.68
C PHE A 33 -8.13 -6.89 -6.36
N LYS A 34 -7.78 -6.88 -5.08
CA LYS A 34 -6.42 -6.59 -4.60
C LYS A 34 -5.84 -7.77 -3.84
N ILE A 35 -4.61 -8.11 -4.19
CA ILE A 35 -3.80 -9.11 -3.49
C ILE A 35 -2.54 -8.41 -3.00
N ALA A 36 -2.16 -8.60 -1.74
CA ALA A 36 -0.85 -8.18 -1.22
C ALA A 36 -0.11 -9.32 -0.56
N VAL A 37 1.22 -9.26 -0.62
CA VAL A 37 2.13 -10.16 0.08
C VAL A 37 2.97 -9.31 1.03
N GLU A 38 2.88 -9.60 2.31
CA GLU A 38 3.54 -8.89 3.40
C GLU A 38 4.47 -9.85 4.14
N THR A 39 5.53 -9.32 4.74
CA THR A 39 6.46 -10.12 5.57
C THR A 39 6.13 -10.02 7.06
N SER A 40 5.09 -9.27 7.42
CA SER A 40 4.63 -9.07 8.80
C SER A 40 3.29 -8.34 8.80
N GLU A 41 2.56 -8.42 9.90
CA GLU A 41 1.30 -7.68 10.08
C GLU A 41 1.48 -6.19 10.42
N ARG A 42 2.71 -5.74 10.73
CA ARG A 42 3.02 -4.41 11.28
C ARG A 42 2.43 -3.26 10.46
N SER A 43 2.41 -3.38 9.12
CA SER A 43 1.89 -2.32 8.24
C SER A 43 0.37 -2.15 8.34
N GLY A 44 -0.36 -3.18 8.78
CA GLY A 44 -1.82 -3.27 8.69
C GLY A 44 -2.34 -3.41 7.24
N ARG A 45 -1.47 -3.48 6.23
CA ARG A 45 -1.89 -3.45 4.82
C ARG A 45 -2.59 -4.72 4.37
N HIS A 46 -2.35 -5.85 5.03
CA HIS A 46 -3.12 -7.09 4.85
C HIS A 46 -4.61 -6.90 5.17
N LEU A 47 -4.96 -5.99 6.09
CA LEU A 47 -6.35 -5.69 6.47
C LEU A 47 -7.14 -4.92 5.39
N ILE A 48 -6.49 -4.37 4.37
CA ILE A 48 -7.15 -3.52 3.36
C ILE A 48 -7.20 -4.14 1.96
N GLN A 49 -6.83 -5.41 1.83
CA GLN A 49 -6.85 -6.17 0.58
C GLN A 49 -8.07 -7.08 0.49
N ASP A 50 -8.45 -7.45 -0.74
CA ASP A 50 -9.41 -8.55 -0.90
C ASP A 50 -8.75 -9.87 -0.50
N VAL A 51 -7.44 -10.02 -0.73
CA VAL A 51 -6.56 -11.07 -0.17
C VAL A 51 -5.25 -10.47 0.34
N GLY A 52 -4.94 -10.65 1.63
CA GLY A 52 -3.65 -10.33 2.24
C GLY A 52 -2.92 -11.61 2.62
N LEU A 53 -1.69 -11.78 2.17
CA LEU A 53 -0.84 -12.93 2.50
C LEU A 53 0.28 -12.43 3.40
N VAL A 54 0.40 -12.99 4.60
CA VAL A 54 1.45 -12.61 5.56
C VAL A 54 2.37 -13.80 5.76
N LEU A 55 3.64 -13.67 5.38
CA LEU A 55 4.66 -14.69 5.62
C LEU A 55 4.87 -14.84 7.13
N THR A 56 4.59 -16.03 7.67
CA THR A 56 4.68 -16.31 9.12
C THR A 56 5.85 -17.21 9.50
N GLY A 57 6.40 -17.96 8.55
CA GLY A 57 7.56 -18.81 8.79
C GLY A 57 7.80 -19.82 7.68
N CYS A 58 8.54 -20.87 8.01
CA CYS A 58 8.85 -21.99 7.13
C CYS A 58 8.78 -23.29 7.93
N ALA A 59 8.18 -24.33 7.34
CA ALA A 59 8.18 -25.69 7.86
C ALA A 59 8.65 -26.65 6.76
N GLU A 60 9.62 -27.51 7.08
CA GLU A 60 10.18 -28.49 6.13
C GLU A 60 10.65 -27.87 4.79
N GLY A 61 11.14 -26.64 4.83
CA GLY A 61 11.58 -25.91 3.64
C GLY A 61 10.44 -25.26 2.83
N ILE A 62 9.20 -25.31 3.32
CA ILE A 62 8.02 -24.71 2.69
C ILE A 62 7.61 -23.46 3.47
N ASP A 63 7.53 -22.33 2.77
CA ASP A 63 7.02 -21.07 3.35
C ASP A 63 5.55 -21.20 3.74
N LEU A 64 5.20 -20.63 4.90
CA LEU A 64 3.85 -20.63 5.46
C LEU A 64 3.30 -19.21 5.51
N TYR A 65 2.00 -19.08 5.19
CA TYR A 65 1.33 -17.78 5.13
C TYR A 65 0.01 -17.77 5.89
N ASP A 66 -0.20 -16.73 6.69
CA ASP A 66 -1.53 -16.38 7.15
C ASP A 66 -2.28 -15.67 6.01
N VAL A 67 -3.48 -16.16 5.71
CA VAL A 67 -4.32 -15.67 4.62
C VAL A 67 -5.47 -14.87 5.20
N TRP A 68 -5.50 -13.59 4.88
CA TRP A 68 -6.53 -12.62 5.26
C TRP A 68 -7.39 -12.29 4.04
N ILE A 69 -8.69 -12.07 4.23
CA ILE A 69 -9.60 -11.74 3.11
C ILE A 69 -10.58 -10.64 3.43
N ALA A 70 -11.24 -10.14 2.39
CA ALA A 70 -12.41 -9.27 2.48
C ALA A 70 -12.15 -7.91 3.17
N GLY A 71 -10.92 -7.43 3.13
CA GLY A 71 -10.54 -6.10 3.57
C GLY A 71 -10.80 -5.01 2.53
N GLY A 72 -10.90 -3.77 3.00
CA GLY A 72 -10.83 -2.63 2.09
C GLY A 72 -11.28 -1.31 2.68
N LEU A 73 -10.60 -0.25 2.22
CA LEU A 73 -10.92 1.14 2.50
C LEU A 73 -12.05 1.67 1.60
N GLY A 74 -12.17 2.99 1.52
CA GLY A 74 -13.23 3.73 0.83
C GLY A 74 -14.16 4.41 1.83
N ARG A 75 -15.40 4.72 1.41
CA ARG A 75 -16.40 5.38 2.25
C ARG A 75 -16.78 4.60 3.51
N GLU A 76 -16.75 3.26 3.41
CA GLU A 76 -17.04 2.34 4.51
C GLU A 76 -15.83 1.43 4.72
N PRO A 77 -14.78 1.87 5.43
CA PRO A 77 -13.61 1.04 5.71
C PRO A 77 -14.01 -0.22 6.48
N ARG A 78 -13.50 -1.38 6.07
CA ARG A 78 -13.68 -2.64 6.81
C ARG A 78 -12.33 -3.38 6.83
N PRO A 79 -11.83 -3.77 8.01
CA PRO A 79 -10.66 -4.63 8.08
C PRO A 79 -11.02 -6.02 7.52
N GLY A 80 -10.06 -6.65 6.85
CA GLY A 80 -10.16 -8.06 6.49
C GLY A 80 -10.07 -8.95 7.72
N PHE A 81 -10.57 -10.18 7.59
CA PHE A 81 -10.48 -11.20 8.62
C PHE A 81 -9.57 -12.34 8.17
N ARG A 82 -8.96 -13.05 9.13
CA ARG A 82 -8.05 -14.15 8.84
C ARG A 82 -8.82 -15.39 8.41
N LEU A 83 -8.70 -15.78 7.15
CA LEU A 83 -9.33 -16.96 6.58
C LEU A 83 -8.63 -18.25 7.02
N ARG A 84 -7.31 -18.35 6.89
CA ARG A 84 -6.55 -19.55 7.26
C ARG A 84 -5.18 -19.16 7.81
N GLU A 85 -4.69 -19.92 8.78
CA GLU A 85 -3.35 -19.75 9.37
C GLU A 85 -2.39 -20.76 8.76
N GLY A 86 -1.13 -20.36 8.62
CA GLY A 86 -0.04 -21.27 8.24
C GLY A 86 -0.28 -22.04 6.94
N VAL A 87 -0.87 -21.40 5.93
CA VAL A 87 -1.13 -22.04 4.62
C VAL A 87 0.20 -22.25 3.89
N PRO A 88 0.54 -23.49 3.48
CA PRO A 88 1.73 -23.76 2.70
C PRO A 88 1.71 -23.03 1.35
N ALA A 89 2.86 -22.50 0.93
CA ALA A 89 2.98 -21.77 -0.33
C ALA A 89 2.37 -22.48 -1.56
N PRO A 90 2.51 -23.83 -1.73
CA PRO A 90 1.87 -24.53 -2.83
C PRO A 90 0.33 -24.40 -2.87
N GLU A 91 -0.33 -24.40 -1.71
CA GLU A 91 -1.80 -24.33 -1.60
C GLU A 91 -2.37 -22.92 -1.85
N LEU A 92 -1.54 -21.89 -1.86
CA LEU A 92 -2.03 -20.51 -1.95
C LEU A 92 -2.79 -20.25 -3.25
N LEU A 93 -2.32 -20.80 -4.36
CA LEU A 93 -2.91 -20.48 -5.66
C LEU A 93 -4.34 -21.00 -5.77
N SER A 94 -4.58 -22.27 -5.42
CA SER A 94 -5.92 -22.88 -5.45
C SER A 94 -6.88 -22.17 -4.48
N LEU A 95 -6.38 -21.75 -3.30
CA LEU A 95 -7.16 -20.99 -2.34
C LEU A 95 -7.54 -19.60 -2.87
N ILE A 96 -6.59 -18.87 -3.47
CA ILE A 96 -6.86 -17.53 -4.02
C ILE A 96 -7.84 -17.62 -5.19
N GLU A 97 -7.69 -18.60 -6.07
CA GLU A 97 -8.63 -18.81 -7.16
C GLU A 97 -10.04 -19.12 -6.65
N ALA A 98 -10.18 -19.93 -5.60
CA ALA A 98 -11.47 -20.19 -4.97
C ALA A 98 -12.11 -18.89 -4.47
N ILE A 99 -11.34 -18.03 -3.78
CA ILE A 99 -11.80 -16.71 -3.33
C ILE A 99 -12.26 -15.84 -4.52
N VAL A 100 -11.50 -15.82 -5.62
CA VAL A 100 -11.85 -15.07 -6.82
C VAL A 100 -13.12 -15.61 -7.48
N ARG A 101 -13.28 -16.93 -7.61
CA ARG A 101 -14.49 -17.57 -8.15
C ARG A 101 -15.71 -17.29 -7.27
N THR A 102 -15.58 -17.44 -5.95
CA THR A 102 -16.63 -17.08 -5.00
C THR A 102 -17.02 -15.61 -5.15
N TYR A 103 -16.04 -14.70 -5.27
CA TYR A 103 -16.29 -13.28 -5.47
C TYR A 103 -17.05 -13.02 -6.77
N ALA A 104 -16.59 -13.59 -7.88
CA ALA A 104 -17.21 -13.42 -9.20
C ALA A 104 -18.65 -13.93 -9.25
N LYS A 105 -18.92 -15.07 -8.61
CA LYS A 105 -20.22 -15.76 -8.63
C LYS A 105 -21.26 -15.12 -7.71
N HIS A 106 -20.84 -14.64 -6.53
CA HIS A 106 -21.78 -14.28 -5.47
C HIS A 106 -21.87 -12.77 -5.18
N ALA A 107 -20.86 -11.97 -5.53
CA ALA A 107 -20.91 -10.54 -5.25
C ALA A 107 -21.64 -9.76 -6.36
N PRO A 108 -22.67 -8.97 -6.02
CA PRO A 108 -23.36 -8.15 -7.03
C PRO A 108 -22.45 -7.00 -7.49
N ALA A 109 -22.32 -6.80 -8.80
CA ALA A 109 -21.63 -5.64 -9.33
C ALA A 109 -22.38 -4.33 -8.96
N PRO A 110 -21.67 -3.24 -8.61
CA PRO A 110 -20.22 -3.04 -8.55
C PRO A 110 -19.62 -3.18 -7.13
N LYS A 111 -20.08 -4.14 -6.29
CA LYS A 111 -19.64 -4.29 -4.90
C LYS A 111 -18.33 -5.07 -4.78
N ARG A 112 -17.52 -4.70 -3.78
CA ARG A 112 -16.27 -5.39 -3.37
C ARG A 112 -16.55 -6.61 -2.49
N LEU A 113 -15.59 -7.52 -2.38
CA LEU A 113 -15.67 -8.75 -1.57
C LEU A 113 -16.07 -8.49 -0.11
N LYS A 114 -15.60 -7.39 0.50
CA LYS A 114 -15.97 -6.99 1.87
C LYS A 114 -17.47 -6.86 2.12
N PHE A 115 -18.26 -6.53 1.10
CA PHE A 115 -19.71 -6.44 1.23
C PHE A 115 -20.40 -7.80 1.16
N LEU A 116 -19.77 -8.77 0.47
CA LEU A 116 -20.21 -10.16 0.50
C LEU A 116 -19.98 -10.76 1.89
N ALA A 117 -18.82 -10.49 2.50
CA ALA A 117 -18.54 -10.85 3.89
C ALA A 117 -19.55 -10.20 4.86
N ALA A 118 -19.87 -8.92 4.65
CA ALA A 118 -20.85 -8.21 5.48
C ALA A 118 -22.27 -8.80 5.40
N SER A 119 -22.67 -9.39 4.26
CA SER A 119 -24.01 -9.97 4.10
C SER A 119 -24.10 -11.44 4.52
N HIS A 120 -23.04 -12.23 4.35
CA HIS A 120 -23.03 -13.67 4.67
C HIS A 120 -22.40 -13.99 6.04
N GLY A 121 -21.73 -13.02 6.65
CA GLY A 121 -20.84 -13.27 7.79
C GLY A 121 -19.56 -14.00 7.38
N GLU A 122 -18.60 -14.08 8.31
CA GLU A 122 -17.33 -14.76 8.05
C GLU A 122 -17.52 -16.26 7.78
N ASN A 123 -18.35 -16.94 8.57
CA ASN A 123 -18.62 -18.37 8.42
C ASN A 123 -19.29 -18.70 7.08
N GLY A 124 -20.33 -17.94 6.70
CA GLY A 124 -20.97 -18.13 5.40
C GLY A 124 -20.01 -17.91 4.24
N LEU A 125 -19.12 -16.91 4.33
CA LEU A 125 -18.10 -16.70 3.29
C LEU A 125 -17.07 -17.84 3.24
N ARG A 126 -16.67 -18.41 4.40
CA ARG A 126 -15.79 -19.59 4.45
C ARG A 126 -16.41 -20.79 3.74
N GLU A 127 -17.69 -21.05 3.97
CA GLU A 127 -18.42 -22.15 3.32
C GLU A 127 -18.49 -21.97 1.81
N LEU A 128 -18.79 -20.74 1.34
CA LEU A 128 -18.80 -20.43 -0.10
C LEU A 128 -17.42 -20.61 -0.75
N ILE A 129 -16.34 -20.26 -0.06
CA ILE A 129 -14.97 -20.45 -0.56
C ILE A 129 -14.61 -21.94 -0.57
N ALA A 130 -14.95 -22.68 0.49
CA ALA A 130 -14.67 -24.11 0.59
C ALA A 130 -15.34 -24.89 -0.55
N ALA A 131 -16.55 -24.50 -0.97
CA ALA A 131 -17.26 -25.10 -2.10
C ALA A 131 -16.59 -24.86 -3.47
N GLU A 132 -15.72 -23.85 -3.58
CA GLU A 132 -15.03 -23.47 -4.82
C GLU A 132 -13.54 -23.88 -4.82
N LEU A 133 -13.07 -24.57 -3.76
CA LEU A 133 -11.71 -25.08 -3.67
C LEU A 133 -11.47 -26.16 -4.73
N GLY A 134 -10.43 -25.93 -5.54
CA GLY A 134 -9.95 -26.88 -6.55
C GLY A 134 -8.67 -27.59 -6.12
N GLU A 135 -8.13 -28.40 -7.03
CA GLU A 135 -6.83 -29.04 -6.84
C GLU A 135 -5.70 -28.00 -6.77
N THR A 136 -4.69 -28.30 -5.95
CA THR A 136 -3.46 -27.51 -5.88
C THR A 136 -2.60 -27.77 -7.12
N PRO A 137 -2.23 -26.74 -7.91
CA PRO A 137 -1.36 -26.94 -9.06
C PRO A 137 0.00 -27.50 -8.66
N LYS A 138 0.42 -28.60 -9.30
CA LYS A 138 1.67 -29.32 -8.97
C LYS A 138 2.93 -28.47 -9.16
N ASP A 139 2.88 -27.50 -10.09
CA ASP A 139 4.02 -26.66 -10.45
C ASP A 139 4.03 -25.29 -9.73
N PHE A 140 3.16 -25.12 -8.72
CA PHE A 140 3.16 -23.92 -7.88
C PHE A 140 3.75 -24.23 -6.49
N PRO A 141 4.76 -23.47 -6.04
CA PRO A 141 5.42 -22.35 -6.72
C PRO A 141 6.49 -22.76 -7.78
N LEU A 142 6.56 -22.02 -8.90
CA LEU A 142 7.69 -22.07 -9.87
C LEU A 142 9.06 -21.80 -9.19
N PRO A 143 10.23 -22.12 -9.75
CA PRO A 143 11.54 -21.78 -9.15
C PRO A 143 11.74 -20.27 -8.90
N ALA A 144 12.53 -19.89 -7.88
CA ALA A 144 12.72 -18.47 -7.48
C ALA A 144 13.63 -17.66 -8.43
N SER A 145 14.60 -18.32 -9.08
CA SER A 145 15.58 -17.72 -10.00
C SER A 145 14.92 -17.00 -11.18
N ASP A 146 13.75 -17.45 -11.61
CA ASP A 146 13.08 -16.97 -12.82
C ASP A 146 12.17 -15.76 -12.55
N VAL A 147 12.13 -15.32 -11.28
CA VAL A 147 11.16 -14.34 -10.78
C VAL A 147 11.74 -13.32 -9.79
N SER A 148 12.98 -13.40 -9.32
CA SER A 148 13.54 -12.27 -8.55
C SER A 148 13.86 -11.09 -9.48
N LEU A 149 13.63 -9.86 -9.03
CA LEU A 149 14.04 -8.63 -9.74
C LEU A 149 15.18 -7.89 -9.06
N THR A 150 15.37 -8.13 -7.77
CA THR A 150 16.40 -7.46 -6.98
C THR A 150 17.49 -8.45 -6.60
N PRO A 151 18.72 -7.98 -6.36
CA PRO A 151 19.73 -8.79 -5.68
C PRO A 151 19.18 -9.35 -4.37
N ALA A 152 19.67 -10.52 -3.94
CA ALA A 152 19.35 -11.05 -2.62
C ALA A 152 19.86 -10.07 -1.55
N PRO A 153 18.99 -9.42 -0.76
CA PRO A 153 19.45 -8.32 0.06
C PRO A 153 20.24 -8.84 1.27
N ALA A 154 21.52 -8.50 1.33
CA ALA A 154 22.36 -8.74 2.50
C ALA A 154 22.10 -7.73 3.63
N ALA A 155 21.47 -6.60 3.31
CA ALA A 155 21.20 -5.49 4.23
C ALA A 155 19.82 -4.85 3.95
N ALA A 156 19.42 -3.92 4.82
CA ALA A 156 18.24 -3.09 4.59
C ALA A 156 18.40 -2.23 3.32
N PRO A 157 17.31 -1.94 2.60
CA PRO A 157 17.36 -1.09 1.42
C PRO A 157 17.83 0.34 1.77
N LEU A 158 18.38 1.02 0.78
CA LEU A 158 18.61 2.47 0.87
C LEU A 158 17.39 3.19 0.30
N GLU A 159 16.73 3.97 1.14
CA GLU A 159 15.52 4.71 0.77
C GLU A 159 15.86 6.14 0.34
N VAL A 160 15.26 6.55 -0.77
CA VAL A 160 15.27 7.91 -1.29
C VAL A 160 13.86 8.47 -1.09
N PRO A 161 13.69 9.45 -0.18
CA PRO A 161 12.39 10.06 0.06
C PRO A 161 11.94 10.82 -1.18
N VAL A 162 10.64 10.71 -1.47
CA VAL A 162 9.99 11.42 -2.58
C VAL A 162 8.81 12.18 -1.99
N PHE A 163 9.00 13.47 -1.80
CA PHE A 163 7.97 14.32 -1.22
C PHE A 163 6.68 14.22 -2.04
N ALA A 164 5.59 13.83 -1.36
CA ALA A 164 4.27 13.69 -1.97
C ALA A 164 4.22 12.73 -3.19
N GLY A 165 5.18 11.80 -3.29
CA GLY A 165 5.26 10.83 -4.38
C GLY A 165 5.45 11.45 -5.77
N GLU A 166 5.87 12.72 -5.85
CA GLU A 166 6.09 13.44 -7.09
C GLU A 166 7.58 13.62 -7.39
N MET A 167 7.98 13.31 -8.62
CA MET A 167 9.37 13.38 -9.05
C MET A 167 9.49 13.75 -10.53
N PRO A 168 10.40 14.67 -10.91
CA PRO A 168 10.72 14.92 -12.31
C PRO A 168 11.28 13.68 -13.02
N ALA A 169 10.91 13.47 -14.27
CA ALA A 169 11.43 12.36 -15.08
C ALA A 169 12.97 12.34 -15.19
N SER A 170 13.62 13.50 -15.16
CA SER A 170 15.08 13.61 -15.16
C SER A 170 15.70 13.01 -13.90
N GLN A 171 15.07 13.19 -12.74
CA GLN A 171 15.49 12.61 -11.47
C GLN A 171 15.32 11.09 -11.50
N LEU A 172 14.17 10.59 -11.97
CA LEU A 172 13.95 9.14 -12.11
C LEU A 172 14.98 8.48 -13.02
N ARG A 173 15.36 9.12 -14.15
CA ARG A 173 16.41 8.60 -15.04
C ARG A 173 17.78 8.53 -14.36
N ARG A 174 18.11 9.49 -13.50
CA ARG A 174 19.35 9.45 -12.69
C ARG A 174 19.31 8.29 -11.69
N LEU A 175 18.22 8.12 -10.96
CA LEU A 175 18.03 6.99 -10.04
C LEU A 175 18.13 5.65 -10.77
N ALA A 176 17.53 5.52 -11.96
CA ALA A 176 17.62 4.32 -12.78
C ALA A 176 19.05 4.02 -13.25
N THR A 177 19.85 5.07 -13.53
CA THR A 177 21.27 4.90 -13.88
C THR A 177 22.07 4.35 -12.70
N LEU A 178 21.85 4.90 -11.50
CA LEU A 178 22.45 4.38 -10.27
C LEU A 178 22.01 2.95 -9.97
N ALA A 179 20.73 2.61 -10.21
CA ALA A 179 20.23 1.27 -9.96
C ALA A 179 20.91 0.22 -10.85
N ARG A 180 21.17 0.54 -12.13
CA ARG A 180 21.92 -0.35 -13.04
C ARG A 180 23.36 -0.58 -12.59
N ALA A 181 24.01 0.46 -12.08
CA ALA A 181 25.39 0.35 -11.62
C ALA A 181 25.50 -0.41 -10.29
N GLU A 182 24.59 -0.17 -9.35
CA GLU A 182 24.83 -0.52 -7.94
C GLU A 182 23.74 -1.39 -7.30
N ALA A 183 22.58 -1.58 -7.93
CA ALA A 183 21.41 -2.25 -7.33
C ALA A 183 20.73 -3.28 -8.25
N GLY A 184 21.51 -3.95 -9.10
CA GLY A 184 21.01 -5.02 -9.99
C GLY A 184 20.03 -4.54 -11.07
N GLY A 185 19.98 -3.24 -11.35
CA GLY A 185 19.12 -2.66 -12.38
C GLY A 185 17.66 -2.44 -11.98
N ALA A 186 17.29 -2.68 -10.72
CA ALA A 186 15.92 -2.53 -10.24
C ALA A 186 15.77 -1.39 -9.23
N LEU A 187 14.69 -0.63 -9.39
CA LEU A 187 14.17 0.29 -8.37
C LEU A 187 12.89 -0.31 -7.80
N VAL A 188 12.71 -0.19 -6.49
CA VAL A 188 11.48 -0.62 -5.81
C VAL A 188 10.74 0.61 -5.32
N VAL A 189 9.45 0.71 -5.63
CA VAL A 189 8.59 1.78 -5.10
C VAL A 189 8.02 1.31 -3.77
N SER A 190 8.24 2.06 -2.69
CA SER A 190 7.68 1.75 -1.38
C SER A 190 6.18 2.03 -1.35
N CYS A 191 5.46 1.42 -0.42
CA CYS A 191 4.04 1.72 -0.23
C CYS A 191 3.79 3.14 0.29
N ASP A 192 4.83 3.84 0.71
CA ASP A 192 4.83 5.25 1.12
C ASP A 192 5.36 6.17 0.02
N GLN A 193 5.41 5.66 -1.22
CA GLN A 193 5.70 6.39 -2.46
C GLN A 193 7.15 6.86 -2.63
N ASN A 194 8.06 6.33 -1.80
CA ASN A 194 9.49 6.54 -1.92
C ASN A 194 10.14 5.53 -2.87
N ILE A 195 11.41 5.76 -3.19
CA ILE A 195 12.22 4.86 -4.01
C ILE A 195 13.23 4.12 -3.14
N LEU A 196 13.30 2.80 -3.30
CA LEU A 196 14.22 1.92 -2.58
C LEU A 196 15.25 1.32 -3.55
N PHE A 197 16.52 1.39 -3.15
CA PHE A 197 17.61 0.64 -3.74
C PHE A 197 17.92 -0.59 -2.90
N TYR A 198 18.20 -1.70 -3.57
CA TYR A 198 18.77 -2.91 -2.97
C TYR A 198 20.19 -3.09 -3.52
N PRO A 199 21.21 -2.53 -2.84
CA PRO A 199 22.58 -2.58 -3.33
C PRO A 199 23.09 -4.02 -3.47
N VAL A 200 23.94 -4.26 -4.46
CA VAL A 200 24.50 -5.61 -4.71
C VAL A 200 25.47 -6.07 -3.61
N ASP A 201 26.16 -5.13 -2.97
CA ASP A 201 27.09 -5.36 -1.86
C ASP A 201 27.26 -4.09 -0.99
N GLY A 202 28.11 -4.18 0.04
CA GLY A 202 28.42 -3.06 0.93
C GLY A 202 29.13 -1.89 0.24
N ALA A 203 30.03 -2.16 -0.69
CA ALA A 203 30.76 -1.12 -1.41
C ALA A 203 29.83 -0.34 -2.37
N ALA A 204 28.89 -1.03 -3.01
CA ALA A 204 27.83 -0.45 -3.82
C ALA A 204 26.91 0.46 -2.99
N ARG A 205 26.63 0.06 -1.73
CA ARG A 205 25.88 0.90 -0.80
C ARG A 205 26.60 2.22 -0.50
N GLU A 206 27.90 2.17 -0.23
CA GLU A 206 28.71 3.38 0.02
C GLU A 206 28.76 4.29 -1.21
N ARG A 207 28.97 3.72 -2.41
CA ARG A 207 28.93 4.48 -3.67
C ARG A 207 27.56 5.11 -3.92
N LEU A 208 26.47 4.40 -3.66
CA LEU A 208 25.11 4.93 -3.77
C LEU A 208 24.89 6.11 -2.81
N ILE A 209 25.31 6.00 -1.55
CA ILE A 209 25.18 7.09 -0.57
C ILE A 209 25.92 8.33 -1.05
N ALA A 210 27.17 8.18 -1.50
CA ALA A 210 27.97 9.28 -2.04
C ALA A 210 27.33 9.91 -3.29
N ALA A 211 26.84 9.08 -4.22
CA ALA A 211 26.20 9.55 -5.44
C ALA A 211 24.90 10.31 -5.17
N LEU A 212 24.05 9.81 -4.26
CA LEU A 212 22.79 10.44 -3.89
C LEU A 212 23.01 11.79 -3.20
N ALA A 213 24.00 11.88 -2.31
CA ALA A 213 24.38 13.12 -1.63
C ALA A 213 24.92 14.18 -2.60
N SER A 214 25.82 13.79 -3.52
CA SER A 214 26.41 14.73 -4.49
C SER A 214 25.42 15.27 -5.52
N SER A 215 24.33 14.53 -5.79
CA SER A 215 23.34 14.87 -6.81
C SER A 215 22.07 15.51 -6.24
N SER A 216 22.03 15.80 -4.93
CA SER A 216 20.84 16.27 -4.20
C SER A 216 19.59 15.41 -4.46
N LEU A 217 19.79 14.09 -4.64
CA LEU A 217 18.74 13.14 -5.03
C LEU A 217 18.00 12.57 -3.82
N ASN A 218 18.56 12.69 -2.63
CA ASN A 218 17.99 12.25 -1.36
C ASN A 218 16.98 13.24 -0.74
N GLY A 219 16.52 14.22 -1.53
CA GLY A 219 15.71 15.33 -1.04
C GLY A 219 16.54 16.37 -0.28
N SER A 220 15.91 17.49 0.10
CA SER A 220 16.56 18.52 0.91
C SER A 220 15.58 19.14 1.90
N GLY A 221 16.07 19.54 3.07
CA GLY A 221 15.26 20.23 4.08
C GLY A 221 14.18 19.35 4.72
N ARG A 222 13.07 19.98 5.15
CA ARG A 222 11.97 19.32 5.87
C ARG A 222 11.21 18.31 5.02
N GLU A 223 11.18 18.49 3.69
CA GLU A 223 10.51 17.57 2.76
C GLU A 223 11.11 16.15 2.79
N ALA A 224 12.42 16.03 3.03
CA ALA A 224 13.10 14.74 3.13
C ALA A 224 12.90 14.05 4.49
N GLN A 225 12.39 14.76 5.49
CA GLN A 225 12.22 14.28 6.86
C GLN A 225 10.80 13.75 7.12
N VAL A 226 9.82 14.19 6.32
CA VAL A 226 8.42 13.80 6.48
C VAL A 226 8.07 12.63 5.57
N THR A 227 7.25 11.71 6.07
CA THR A 227 6.65 10.65 5.24
C THR A 227 5.24 11.07 4.84
N PHE A 228 5.05 11.47 3.58
CA PHE A 228 3.74 11.82 3.02
C PHE A 228 3.31 10.85 1.93
N ARG A 229 2.32 10.02 2.24
CA ARG A 229 1.64 9.17 1.26
C ARG A 229 0.36 9.87 0.78
N ILE A 230 0.31 10.33 -0.46
CA ILE A 230 -0.81 11.12 -0.96
C ILE A 230 -1.42 10.56 -2.23
N CYS A 231 -2.71 10.81 -2.48
CA CYS A 231 -3.29 10.54 -3.79
C CYS A 231 -3.11 11.76 -4.70
N PRO A 232 -3.35 11.64 -6.02
CA PRO A 232 -3.24 12.77 -6.95
C PRO A 232 -4.09 14.00 -6.57
N GLY A 233 -5.25 13.80 -5.91
CA GLY A 233 -6.16 14.91 -5.61
C GLY A 233 -6.81 15.46 -6.88
N ASP A 234 -7.36 16.67 -6.83
CA ASP A 234 -7.98 17.33 -7.98
C ASP A 234 -6.99 17.94 -8.98
N HIS A 235 -5.68 17.83 -8.73
CA HIS A 235 -4.62 18.10 -9.70
C HIS A 235 -4.82 17.29 -10.98
N GLU A 236 -5.09 15.98 -10.85
CA GLU A 236 -5.32 15.09 -11.99
C GLU A 236 -6.54 14.17 -11.85
N CYS A 237 -7.01 13.89 -10.63
CA CYS A 237 -8.07 12.91 -10.42
C CYS A 237 -9.46 13.54 -10.56
N ARG A 238 -10.29 12.97 -11.46
CA ARG A 238 -11.71 13.35 -11.61
C ARG A 238 -12.55 13.22 -10.34
N MET A 239 -12.14 12.37 -9.41
CA MET A 239 -12.82 12.18 -8.11
C MET A 239 -12.25 13.08 -7.00
N GLY A 240 -11.18 13.81 -7.27
CA GLY A 240 -10.53 14.69 -6.31
C GLY A 240 -11.44 15.84 -5.90
N LEU A 241 -11.46 16.13 -4.60
CA LEU A 241 -12.19 17.24 -4.01
C LEU A 241 -11.24 18.32 -3.45
N SER A 242 -9.93 18.05 -3.41
CA SER A 242 -8.89 18.97 -2.95
C SER A 242 -7.55 18.68 -3.63
N ALA A 243 -6.71 19.72 -3.65
CA ALA A 243 -5.35 19.72 -4.16
C ALA A 243 -4.39 19.14 -3.11
N THR A 244 -4.24 17.81 -3.10
CA THR A 244 -3.52 17.09 -2.04
C THR A 244 -2.04 17.43 -1.94
N ARG A 245 -1.36 17.73 -3.05
CA ARG A 245 0.06 18.13 -3.05
C ARG A 245 0.27 19.50 -2.40
N ASP A 246 -0.62 20.44 -2.70
CA ASP A 246 -0.57 21.80 -2.13
C ASP A 246 -0.85 21.72 -0.63
N LEU A 247 -1.88 20.97 -0.25
CA LEU A 247 -2.19 20.71 1.15
C LEU A 247 -1.02 20.03 1.89
N ALA A 248 -0.27 19.13 1.26
CA ALA A 248 0.92 18.53 1.87
C ALA A 248 2.02 19.58 2.13
N ARG A 249 2.24 20.53 1.21
CA ARG A 249 3.20 21.62 1.39
C ARG A 249 2.78 22.57 2.51
N GLU A 250 1.50 22.92 2.55
CA GLU A 250 0.95 23.78 3.61
C GLU A 250 0.99 23.09 4.99
N ALA A 251 0.63 21.82 5.04
CA ALA A 251 0.74 21.01 6.26
C ALA A 251 2.21 20.94 6.73
N LEU A 252 3.17 20.73 5.82
CA LEU A 252 4.59 20.72 6.15
C LEU A 252 5.07 22.06 6.72
N ALA A 253 4.56 23.17 6.18
CA ALA A 253 4.88 24.50 6.69
C ALA A 253 4.31 24.75 8.09
N ALA A 254 3.12 24.22 8.38
CA ALA A 254 2.40 24.42 9.65
C ALA A 254 2.80 23.46 10.77
N MET A 255 3.30 22.26 10.45
CA MET A 255 3.58 21.20 11.42
C MET A 255 4.84 21.47 12.26
N SER A 256 4.86 20.92 13.49
CA SER A 256 6.04 20.87 14.36
C SER A 256 7.06 19.83 13.87
N ASP A 257 8.30 19.88 14.38
CA ASP A 257 9.30 18.85 14.07
C ASP A 257 8.93 17.48 14.64
N GLN A 258 8.21 17.46 15.78
CA GLN A 258 7.63 16.24 16.34
C GLN A 258 6.59 15.64 15.39
N ALA A 259 5.69 16.47 14.86
CA ALA A 259 4.68 16.06 13.89
C ALA A 259 5.30 15.57 12.57
N ALA A 260 6.42 16.17 12.13
CA ALA A 260 7.15 15.72 10.94
C ALA A 260 7.74 14.30 11.07
N GLY A 261 8.01 13.84 12.30
CA GLY A 261 8.47 12.48 12.59
C GLY A 261 7.38 11.39 12.51
N LEU A 262 6.12 11.78 12.34
CA LEU A 262 5.00 10.85 12.13
C LEU A 262 4.85 10.48 10.65
N SER A 263 4.21 9.35 10.38
CA SER A 263 3.74 9.03 9.03
C SER A 263 2.41 9.72 8.73
N TRP A 264 2.33 10.36 7.56
CA TRP A 264 1.16 11.10 7.12
C TRP A 264 0.58 10.52 5.85
N ALA A 265 -0.76 10.58 5.73
CA ALA A 265 -1.41 10.28 4.47
C ALA A 265 -2.59 11.19 4.15
N ILE A 266 -2.64 11.71 2.92
CA ILE A 266 -3.65 12.68 2.49
C ILE A 266 -4.43 12.14 1.29
N SER A 267 -5.73 11.94 1.45
CA SER A 267 -6.65 11.55 0.39
C SER A 267 -7.61 12.68 0.05
N GLY A 268 -7.58 13.12 -1.20
CA GLY A 268 -8.41 14.22 -1.69
C GLY A 268 -9.89 13.86 -1.87
N CYS A 269 -10.32 12.63 -1.54
CA CYS A 269 -11.73 12.28 -1.48
C CYS A 269 -11.96 11.03 -0.59
N PRO A 270 -13.24 10.66 -0.28
CA PRO A 270 -13.56 9.51 0.56
C PRO A 270 -13.18 8.13 -0.01
N ASN A 271 -12.62 8.06 -1.23
CA ASN A 271 -12.11 6.79 -1.78
C ASN A 271 -10.84 6.31 -1.06
N ALA A 272 -10.18 7.19 -0.30
CA ALA A 272 -9.06 6.85 0.58
C ALA A 272 -7.90 6.13 -0.14
N CYS A 273 -7.58 6.55 -1.38
CA CYS A 273 -6.56 5.90 -2.21
C CYS A 273 -5.16 5.90 -1.56
N SER A 274 -4.86 6.94 -0.78
CA SER A 274 -3.60 7.05 -0.02
C SER A 274 -3.63 6.38 1.34
N GLN A 275 -4.68 5.60 1.67
CA GLN A 275 -4.73 4.81 2.90
C GLN A 275 -4.55 5.62 4.21
N PRO A 276 -5.23 6.77 4.40
CA PRO A 276 -5.10 7.61 5.60
C PRO A 276 -5.40 6.86 6.90
N GLN A 277 -6.22 5.82 6.85
CA GLN A 277 -6.52 4.95 7.99
C GLN A 277 -5.32 4.13 8.50
N LEU A 278 -4.23 4.02 7.73
CA LEU A 278 -3.04 3.26 8.10
C LEU A 278 -1.83 4.14 8.45
N ALA A 279 -1.93 5.46 8.28
CA ALA A 279 -0.88 6.40 8.71
C ALA A 279 -1.07 6.79 10.18
N ASP A 280 -0.01 7.29 10.82
CA ASP A 280 -0.12 7.86 12.18
C ASP A 280 -1.11 9.02 12.20
N ILE A 281 -1.03 9.88 11.17
CA ILE A 281 -1.99 10.96 10.91
C ILE A 281 -2.57 10.83 9.50
N GLY A 282 -3.89 10.78 9.42
CA GLY A 282 -4.63 10.69 8.15
C GLY A 282 -5.46 11.94 7.87
N ILE A 283 -5.50 12.39 6.62
CA ILE A 283 -6.37 13.49 6.18
C ILE A 283 -7.26 12.97 5.04
N ILE A 284 -8.57 13.14 5.17
CA ILE A 284 -9.55 12.82 4.11
C ILE A 284 -10.37 14.06 3.78
N THR A 285 -10.39 14.47 2.53
CA THR A 285 -11.41 15.43 2.08
C THR A 285 -12.75 14.72 1.91
N ARG A 286 -13.75 15.12 2.70
CA ARG A 286 -15.06 14.45 2.77
C ARG A 286 -16.04 14.96 1.74
N LYS A 287 -16.10 16.27 1.58
CA LYS A 287 -17.07 17.00 0.74
C LYS A 287 -16.47 18.33 0.31
N ARG A 288 -17.15 19.01 -0.62
CA ARG A 288 -17.01 20.45 -0.84
C ARG A 288 -18.26 21.15 -0.33
N GLN A 289 -18.09 22.32 0.27
CA GLN A 289 -19.18 23.13 0.81
C GLN A 289 -18.96 24.58 0.40
N ARG A 290 -20.05 25.31 0.11
CA ARG A 290 -19.94 26.75 -0.19
C ARG A 290 -19.62 27.51 1.10
N ASP A 291 -18.61 28.37 1.03
CA ASP A 291 -18.34 29.36 2.07
C ASP A 291 -19.33 30.54 2.02
N ALA A 292 -19.16 31.51 2.92
CA ALA A 292 -20.01 32.70 2.98
C ALA A 292 -19.95 33.56 1.70
N ALA A 293 -18.85 33.46 0.94
CA ALA A 293 -18.69 34.12 -0.36
C ALA A 293 -19.25 33.29 -1.53
N GLY A 294 -19.83 32.12 -1.25
CA GLY A 294 -20.41 31.23 -2.26
C GLY A 294 -19.40 30.34 -2.98
N THR A 295 -18.12 30.35 -2.60
CA THR A 295 -17.07 29.54 -3.24
C THR A 295 -17.05 28.13 -2.67
N LEU A 296 -16.93 27.10 -3.53
CA LEU A 296 -16.87 25.71 -3.07
C LEU A 296 -15.48 25.41 -2.48
N GLN A 297 -15.44 25.20 -1.16
CA GLN A 297 -14.24 24.87 -0.41
C GLN A 297 -14.25 23.40 0.05
N PRO A 298 -13.10 22.71 0.08
CA PRO A 298 -13.00 21.38 0.64
C PRO A 298 -13.26 21.37 2.15
N ARG A 299 -13.85 20.28 2.65
CA ARG A 299 -13.98 20.00 4.09
C ARG A 299 -13.25 18.71 4.44
N PHE A 300 -12.46 18.74 5.50
CA PHE A 300 -11.50 17.71 5.85
C PHE A 300 -11.88 16.97 7.13
N GLU A 301 -11.51 15.71 7.17
CA GLU A 301 -11.50 14.84 8.35
C GLU A 301 -10.04 14.54 8.69
N LEU A 302 -9.68 14.71 9.97
CA LEU A 302 -8.36 14.41 10.51
C LEU A 302 -8.44 13.14 11.36
N LEU A 303 -7.57 12.18 11.09
CA LEU A 303 -7.52 10.87 11.73
C LEU A 303 -6.21 10.68 12.51
N ARG A 304 -6.24 9.89 13.58
CA ARG A 304 -5.05 9.43 14.31
C ARG A 304 -5.07 7.93 14.53
N ARG A 305 -3.94 7.28 14.30
CA ARG A 305 -3.75 5.85 14.58
C ARG A 305 -3.04 5.68 15.92
N SER A 306 -3.66 4.92 16.83
CA SER A 306 -3.12 4.64 18.18
C SER A 306 -2.62 3.20 18.35
N ASP A 307 -3.01 2.29 17.46
CA ASP A 307 -2.71 0.86 17.56
C ASP A 307 -2.59 0.21 16.16
N SER A 308 -2.56 -1.13 16.13
CA SER A 308 -2.45 -1.91 14.90
C SER A 308 -3.69 -1.86 14.00
N GLY A 309 -4.83 -1.38 14.50
CA GLY A 309 -6.08 -1.18 13.76
C GLY A 309 -6.07 0.04 12.84
N PHE A 310 -7.26 0.44 12.40
CA PHE A 310 -7.45 1.66 11.60
C PHE A 310 -7.47 2.91 12.47
N ALA A 311 -6.94 4.01 11.92
CA ALA A 311 -7.02 5.32 12.53
C ALA A 311 -8.48 5.74 12.81
N THR A 312 -8.68 6.44 13.92
CA THR A 312 -9.96 6.99 14.34
C THR A 312 -10.01 8.50 14.11
N THR A 313 -11.21 9.04 13.97
CA THR A 313 -11.42 10.47 13.74
C THR A 313 -11.06 11.28 14.98
N ILE A 314 -10.13 12.24 14.83
CA ILE A 314 -9.85 13.26 15.84
C ILE A 314 -10.94 14.34 15.76
N THR A 315 -11.15 14.84 14.55
CA THR A 315 -12.10 15.90 14.25
C THR A 315 -12.48 15.84 12.77
N ASP A 316 -13.68 16.30 12.45
CA ASP A 316 -14.23 16.28 11.10
C ASP A 316 -14.82 17.64 10.71
N ASP A 317 -15.22 17.72 9.44
CA ASP A 317 -15.78 18.92 8.82
C ASP A 317 -14.94 20.18 9.06
N LEU A 318 -13.61 20.10 8.93
CA LEU A 318 -12.70 21.24 9.01
C LEU A 318 -12.60 21.96 7.66
N ASP A 319 -12.56 23.29 7.63
CA ASP A 319 -11.94 24.00 6.49
C ASP A 319 -10.40 23.91 6.57
N GLN A 320 -9.75 24.42 5.54
CA GLN A 320 -8.30 24.42 5.41
C GLN A 320 -7.61 25.17 6.57
N SER A 321 -8.12 26.34 6.97
CA SER A 321 -7.57 27.10 8.08
C SER A 321 -7.67 26.34 9.41
N ALA A 322 -8.82 25.76 9.70
CA ALA A 322 -9.02 24.95 10.91
C ALA A 322 -8.16 23.67 10.88
N LEU A 323 -8.00 23.04 9.71
CA LEU A 323 -7.12 21.89 9.53
C LEU A 323 -5.65 22.24 9.81
N LEU A 324 -5.14 23.34 9.25
CA LEU A 324 -3.76 23.76 9.48
C LEU A 324 -3.53 24.12 10.95
N ALA A 325 -4.49 24.77 11.61
CA ALA A 325 -4.42 25.05 13.05
C ALA A 325 -4.39 23.75 13.88
N ALA A 326 -5.20 22.74 13.50
CA ALA A 326 -5.16 21.43 14.15
C ALA A 326 -3.82 20.71 13.94
N ILE A 327 -3.21 20.85 12.75
CA ILE A 327 -1.88 20.30 12.45
C ILE A 327 -0.79 20.98 13.28
N THR A 328 -0.85 22.30 13.47
CA THR A 328 0.10 23.03 14.34
C THR A 328 0.01 22.61 15.80
N ALA A 329 -1.16 22.13 16.25
CA ALA A 329 -1.37 21.69 17.63
C ALA A 329 -0.92 20.25 17.93
N LEU A 330 -0.48 19.48 16.92
CA LEU A 330 0.03 18.10 17.06
C LEU A 330 1.51 18.05 17.47
#